data_AF-A0A254N9H3-F1
#
_entry.id   AF-A0A254N9H3-F1
#
_cell.length_a   1.000
_cell.length_b   1.000
_cell.length_c   1.000
_cell.angle_alpha   90.00
_cell.angle_beta   90.00
_cell.angle_gamma   90.00
#
_symmetry.space_group_name_H-M   'P 1'
#
loop_
_entity.id
_entity.type
_entity.pdbx_description
1 polymer ?
#
loop_
_entity_poly.entity_id
_entity_poly.type
_entity_poly.pdbx_seq_one_letter_code
_entity_poly.pdbx_strand_id
1 'polypeptide(L)'
;MNAERCRAAGRIGDVLTLACWVTALGGAVYFGLASCGTYAWHKIAFRWLASLLYVLALVLPGHGSTKPGARLRFALGLPLSYVLLESAVAPFYPGLPESLTEYLQLFVTALAFGPCS
;
A
#
# COMPACT_ATOMS: atom_id res chain seq x y z
N MET A 1 -23.30 -22.20 -15.84
CA MET A 1 -22.92 -21.11 -14.91
C MET A 1 -23.46 -19.80 -15.49
N ASN A 2 -24.41 -19.12 -14.83
CA ASN A 2 -25.11 -17.95 -15.39
C ASN A 2 -24.19 -16.73 -15.51
N ALA A 3 -24.29 -16.00 -16.62
CA ALA A 3 -23.49 -14.79 -16.90
C ALA A 3 -23.56 -13.72 -15.80
N GLU A 4 -24.68 -13.66 -15.05
CA GLU A 4 -24.85 -12.77 -13.91
C GLU A 4 -23.91 -13.10 -12.74
N ARG A 5 -23.68 -14.39 -12.45
CA ARG A 5 -22.73 -14.80 -11.39
C ARG A 5 -21.29 -14.42 -11.75
N CYS A 6 -20.93 -14.48 -13.03
CA CYS A 6 -19.61 -14.04 -13.51
C CYS A 6 -19.44 -12.52 -13.38
N ARG A 7 -20.46 -11.71 -13.71
CA ARG A 7 -20.40 -10.23 -13.52
C ARG A 7 -20.34 -9.85 -12.04
N ALA A 8 -21.09 -10.53 -11.19
CA ALA A 8 -21.06 -10.29 -9.75
C ALA A 8 -19.68 -10.61 -9.16
N ALA A 9 -19.09 -11.76 -9.53
CA ALA A 9 -17.74 -12.14 -9.11
C ALA A 9 -16.68 -11.13 -9.58
N GLY A 10 -16.77 -10.67 -10.84
CA GLY A 10 -15.87 -9.65 -11.36
C GLY A 10 -15.96 -8.32 -10.60
N ARG A 11 -17.18 -7.88 -10.24
CA ARG A 11 -17.40 -6.66 -9.47
C ARG A 11 -16.81 -6.76 -8.06
N ILE A 12 -16.93 -7.93 -7.42
CA ILE A 12 -16.33 -8.19 -6.10
C ILE A 12 -14.80 -8.08 -6.18
N GLY A 13 -14.17 -8.68 -7.20
CA GLY A 13 -12.73 -8.56 -7.41
C GLY A 13 -12.26 -7.12 -7.62
N ASP A 14 -13.01 -6.33 -8.39
CA ASP A 14 -12.69 -4.91 -8.61
C ASP A 14 -12.80 -4.09 -7.31
N VAL A 15 -13.86 -4.31 -6.52
CA VAL A 15 -14.04 -3.65 -5.22
C VAL A 15 -12.94 -4.02 -4.25
N LEU A 16 -12.55 -5.29 -4.18
CA LEU A 16 -11.44 -5.75 -3.33
C LEU A 16 -10.12 -5.12 -3.74
N THR A 17 -9.87 -5.02 -5.04
CA THR A 17 -8.66 -4.39 -5.58
C THR A 17 -8.61 -2.92 -5.17
N LEU A 18 -9.71 -2.18 -5.33
CA LEU A 18 -9.81 -0.78 -4.92
C LEU A 18 -9.67 -0.62 -3.40
N ALA A 19 -10.36 -1.44 -2.61
CA ALA A 19 -10.27 -1.42 -1.15
C ALA A 19 -8.84 -1.70 -0.69
N CYS A 20 -8.14 -2.62 -1.35
CA CYS A 20 -6.73 -2.93 -1.06
C CYS A 20 -5.83 -1.72 -1.34
N TRP A 21 -6.01 -1.04 -2.48
CA TRP A 21 -5.29 0.20 -2.80
C TRP A 21 -5.53 1.31 -1.77
N VAL A 22 -6.79 1.62 -1.46
CA VAL A 22 -7.14 2.68 -0.50
C VAL A 22 -6.57 2.36 0.87
N THR A 23 -6.69 1.11 1.33
CA THR A 23 -6.18 0.68 2.63
C THR A 23 -4.66 0.77 2.67
N ALA A 24 -3.97 0.26 1.65
CA ALA A 24 -2.51 0.28 1.56
C ALA A 24 -1.98 1.72 1.55
N LEU A 25 -2.47 2.57 0.66
CA LEU A 25 -1.99 3.94 0.52
C LEU A 25 -2.34 4.81 1.74
N GLY A 26 -3.55 4.66 2.29
CA GLY A 26 -3.93 5.33 3.53
C GLY A 26 -3.05 4.91 4.70
N GLY A 27 -2.74 3.61 4.80
CA GLY A 27 -1.78 3.11 5.78
C GLY A 27 -0.35 3.63 5.55
N ALA A 28 0.12 3.70 4.30
CA ALA A 28 1.45 4.24 3.98
C ALA A 28 1.60 5.68 4.46
N VAL A 29 0.58 6.52 4.25
CA VAL A 29 0.57 7.91 4.76
C VAL A 29 0.53 7.93 6.28
N TYR A 30 -0.38 7.18 6.90
CA TYR A 30 -0.53 7.14 8.35
C TYR A 30 0.76 6.67 9.05
N PHE A 31 1.32 5.54 8.60
CA PHE A 31 2.54 5.00 9.20
C PHE A 31 3.78 5.79 8.78
N GLY A 32 3.84 6.39 7.60
CA GLY A 32 4.97 7.27 7.29
C GLY A 32 5.03 8.48 8.22
N LEU A 33 3.89 9.06 8.62
CA LEU A 33 3.83 10.19 9.54
C LEU A 33 3.90 9.81 11.03
N ALA A 34 3.35 8.66 11.43
CA ALA A 34 3.13 8.32 12.83
C ALA A 34 3.85 7.03 13.31
N SER A 35 4.76 6.45 12.52
CA SER A 35 5.38 5.14 12.84
C SER A 35 6.37 5.18 14.00
N CYS A 36 6.80 6.35 14.47
CA CYS A 36 7.94 6.45 15.39
C CYS A 36 7.43 6.59 16.83
N GLY A 37 7.16 5.45 17.49
CA GLY A 37 6.66 5.40 18.87
C GLY A 37 6.00 4.07 19.26
N THR A 38 5.10 4.10 20.25
CA THR A 38 4.38 2.94 20.84
C THR A 38 3.40 2.22 19.87
N TYR A 39 3.33 2.65 18.61
CA TYR A 39 2.41 2.15 17.60
C TYR A 39 2.93 0.97 16.76
N ALA A 40 4.07 0.37 17.14
CA ALA A 40 4.65 -0.76 16.41
C ALA A 40 3.65 -1.92 16.18
N TRP A 41 2.79 -2.21 17.15
CA TRP A 41 1.78 -3.26 17.03
C TRP A 41 0.68 -2.93 16.02
N HIS A 42 0.30 -1.65 15.86
CA HIS A 42 -0.68 -1.22 14.85
C HIS A 42 -0.14 -1.43 13.45
N LYS A 43 1.15 -1.17 13.23
CA LYS A 43 1.82 -1.39 11.95
C LYS A 43 1.84 -2.87 11.58
N ILE A 44 2.10 -3.75 12.57
CA ILE A 44 2.06 -5.20 12.37
C ILE A 44 0.64 -5.67 12.06
N ALA A 45 -0.36 -5.28 12.85
CA ALA A 45 -1.77 -5.63 12.63
C ALA A 45 -2.29 -5.16 11.27
N PHE A 46 -1.94 -3.92 10.89
CA PHE A 46 -2.26 -3.38 9.57
C PHE A 46 -1.60 -4.19 8.45
N ARG A 47 -0.31 -4.54 8.56
CA ARG A 47 0.38 -5.35 7.55
C ARG A 47 -0.28 -6.71 7.36
N TRP A 48 -0.74 -7.35 8.43
CA TRP A 48 -1.52 -8.60 8.33
C TRP A 48 -2.83 -8.40 7.58
N LEU A 49 -3.62 -7.38 7.95
CA LEU A 49 -4.89 -7.07 7.30
C LEU A 49 -4.70 -6.72 5.81
N ALA A 50 -3.72 -5.87 5.50
CA ALA A 50 -3.38 -5.47 4.14
C ALA A 50 -2.90 -6.66 3.31
N SER A 51 -2.09 -7.56 3.89
CA SER A 51 -1.63 -8.79 3.22
C SER A 51 -2.80 -9.73 2.91
N LEU A 52 -3.74 -9.89 3.85
CA LEU A 52 -4.94 -10.68 3.62
C LEU A 52 -5.78 -10.11 2.46
N LEU A 53 -6.04 -8.80 2.46
CA LEU A 53 -6.75 -8.12 1.39
C LEU A 53 -6.03 -8.24 0.04
N TYR A 54 -4.70 -8.14 0.05
CA TYR A 54 -3.86 -8.28 -1.13
C TYR A 54 -3.93 -9.68 -1.74
N VAL A 55 -3.82 -10.73 -0.91
CA VAL A 55 -3.97 -12.12 -1.38
C VAL A 55 -5.38 -12.35 -1.93
N LEU A 56 -6.42 -11.87 -1.24
CA LEU A 56 -7.80 -11.99 -1.72
C LEU A 56 -8.00 -11.27 -3.07
N ALA A 57 -7.43 -10.09 -3.25
CA ALA A 57 -7.49 -9.33 -4.51
C ALA A 57 -6.72 -10.01 -5.66
N LEU A 58 -5.65 -10.75 -5.37
CA LEU A 58 -4.91 -11.52 -6.37
C LEU A 58 -5.64 -12.80 -6.79
N VAL A 59 -6.25 -13.49 -5.84
CA VAL A 59 -6.92 -14.78 -6.08
C VAL A 59 -8.29 -14.58 -6.74
N LEU A 60 -9.05 -13.56 -6.33
CA LEU A 60 -10.40 -13.32 -6.84
C LEU A 60 -10.34 -12.57 -8.19
N PRO A 61 -10.93 -13.13 -9.27
CA PRO A 61 -10.86 -12.53 -10.60
C PRO A 61 -11.73 -11.28 -10.69
N GLY A 62 -11.11 -10.09 -10.71
CA GLY A 62 -11.74 -8.83 -11.12
C GLY A 62 -11.74 -8.65 -12.64
N HIS A 63 -12.62 -7.78 -13.17
CA HIS A 63 -12.71 -7.54 -14.62
C HIS A 63 -11.39 -6.98 -15.19
N GLY A 64 -10.68 -6.15 -14.43
CA GLY A 64 -9.39 -5.58 -14.82
C GLY A 64 -8.18 -6.52 -14.63
N SER A 65 -8.34 -7.60 -13.85
CA SER A 65 -7.28 -8.52 -13.41
C SER A 65 -7.18 -9.79 -14.26
N THR A 66 -8.00 -9.95 -15.30
CA THR A 66 -7.99 -11.14 -16.15
C THR A 66 -6.72 -11.27 -17.01
N LYS A 67 -6.01 -10.16 -17.24
CA LYS A 67 -4.75 -10.15 -18.00
C LYS A 67 -3.56 -10.42 -17.07
N PRO A 68 -2.62 -11.32 -17.43
CA PRO A 68 -1.42 -11.59 -16.64
C PRO A 68 -0.62 -10.32 -16.30
N GLY A 69 -0.48 -9.40 -17.26
CA GLY A 69 0.21 -8.12 -17.04
C GLY A 69 -0.51 -7.14 -16.13
N ALA A 70 -1.83 -7.26 -15.94
CA ALA A 70 -2.57 -6.45 -14.96
C ALA A 70 -2.36 -7.00 -13.54
N ARG A 71 -2.36 -8.33 -13.38
CA ARG A 71 -2.03 -8.99 -12.11
C ARG A 71 -0.60 -8.71 -11.67
N LEU A 72 0.36 -8.78 -12.59
CA LEU A 72 1.75 -8.47 -12.27
C LEU A 72 1.94 -7.00 -11.85
N ARG A 73 1.29 -6.07 -12.56
CA ARG A 73 1.30 -4.65 -12.18
C ARG A 73 0.66 -4.41 -10.82
N PHE A 74 -0.43 -5.09 -10.48
CA PHE A 74 -1.00 -5.01 -9.14
C PHE A 74 -0.06 -5.61 -8.10
N ALA A 75 0.49 -6.80 -8.38
CA ALA A 75 1.34 -7.54 -7.47
C ALA A 75 2.62 -6.81 -7.09
N LEU A 76 3.24 -6.12 -8.05
CA LEU A 76 4.45 -5.34 -7.80
C LEU A 76 4.12 -3.89 -7.45
N GLY A 77 3.13 -3.30 -8.12
CA GLY A 77 2.80 -1.88 -7.99
C GLY A 77 2.27 -1.52 -6.61
N LEU A 78 1.45 -2.36 -6.00
CA LEU A 78 0.91 -2.07 -4.67
C LEU A 78 2.01 -2.02 -3.58
N PRO A 79 2.86 -3.06 -3.39
CA PRO A 79 3.91 -2.99 -2.38
C PRO A 79 4.95 -1.91 -2.69
N LEU A 80 5.30 -1.69 -3.96
CA LEU A 80 6.22 -0.62 -4.35
C LEU A 80 5.64 0.77 -4.03
N SER A 81 4.38 1.02 -4.37
CA SER A 81 3.71 2.29 -4.07
C SER A 81 3.54 2.51 -2.56
N TYR A 82 3.27 1.46 -1.79
CA TYR A 82 3.23 1.53 -0.34
C TYR A 82 4.57 2.01 0.23
N VAL A 83 5.68 1.36 -0.15
CA VAL A 83 7.01 1.71 0.35
C VAL A 83 7.41 3.12 -0.10
N LEU A 84 7.23 3.45 -1.38
CA LEU A 84 7.57 4.77 -1.90
C LEU A 84 6.76 5.88 -1.23
N LEU A 85 5.46 5.67 -1.01
CA LEU A 85 4.61 6.66 -0.37
C LEU A 85 4.94 6.79 1.12
N GLU A 86 5.15 5.67 1.83
CA GLU A 86 5.56 5.66 3.24
C GLU A 86 6.88 6.41 3.42
N SER A 87 7.88 6.14 2.58
CA SER A 87 9.17 6.84 2.60
C SER A 87 9.07 8.29 2.16
N ALA A 88 8.15 8.64 1.24
CA ALA A 88 7.95 10.02 0.78
C ALA A 88 7.31 10.92 1.83
N VAL A 89 6.43 10.37 2.68
CA VAL A 89 5.79 11.15 3.75
C VAL A 89 6.60 11.18 5.04
N ALA A 90 7.53 10.23 5.23
CA ALA A 90 8.35 10.13 6.45
C ALA A 90 9.15 11.40 6.79
N PRO A 91 9.78 12.11 5.82
CA PRO A 91 10.54 13.32 6.11
C PRO A 91 9.74 14.48 6.72
N PHE A 92 8.40 14.43 6.71
CA PHE A 92 7.55 15.49 7.26
C PHE A 92 7.26 15.34 8.76
N TYR A 93 7.83 14.33 9.42
CA TYR A 93 7.69 14.10 10.85
C TYR A 93 9.06 13.79 11.50
N PRO A 94 9.40 14.34 12.69
CA PRO A 94 8.58 15.18 13.56
C PRO A 94 8.53 16.68 13.17
N GLY A 95 9.33 17.10 12.20
CA GLY A 95 9.37 18.46 11.68
C GLY A 95 9.43 18.47 10.15
N LEU A 96 9.12 19.61 9.54
CA LEU A 96 9.29 19.76 8.10
C LEU A 96 10.79 19.92 7.77
N PRO A 97 11.25 19.36 6.65
CA PRO A 97 12.62 19.58 6.18
C PRO A 97 12.80 21.04 5.79
N GLU A 98 13.96 21.62 6.11
CA GLU A 98 14.29 23.02 5.82
C GLU A 98 14.72 23.23 4.36
N SER A 99 15.09 22.15 3.67
CA SER A 99 15.52 22.20 2.27
C SER A 99 15.18 20.95 1.48
N LEU A 100 15.20 21.07 0.15
CA LEU A 100 15.00 19.93 -0.76
C LEU A 100 16.11 18.87 -0.59
N THR A 101 17.35 19.29 -0.33
CA THR A 101 18.48 18.40 -0.11
C THR A 101 18.27 17.55 1.14
N GLU A 102 17.81 18.17 2.23
CA GLU A 102 17.47 17.49 3.46
C GLU A 102 16.30 16.51 3.27
N TYR A 103 15.24 16.93 2.56
CA TYR A 103 14.13 16.03 2.21
C TYR A 103 14.63 14.79 1.45
N LEU A 104 15.49 14.95 0.45
CA LEU A 104 16.00 13.82 -0.34
C LEU A 104 16.89 12.89 0.49
N GLN A 105 17.70 13.44 1.40
CA GLN A 105 18.50 12.63 2.32
C GLN A 105 17.59 11.81 3.24
N LEU A 106 16.60 12.44 3.87
CA LEU A 106 15.63 11.76 4.74
C LEU A 106 14.80 10.73 3.98
N PHE A 107 14.39 11.03 2.74
CA PHE A 107 13.66 10.10 1.87
C PHE A 107 14.48 8.84 1.57
N VAL A 108 15.75 8.99 1.19
CA VAL A 108 16.64 7.84 0.88
C VAL A 108 16.91 7.02 2.14
N THR A 109 17.14 7.68 3.28
CA THR A 109 17.28 7.01 4.58
C THR A 109 16.01 6.24 4.92
N ALA A 110 14.84 6.85 4.78
CA ALA A 110 13.55 6.19 5.01
C ALA A 110 13.26 5.05 4.03
N LEU A 111 13.80 5.10 2.81
CA LEU A 111 13.69 4.04 1.81
C LEU A 111 14.58 2.83 2.17
N ALA A 112 15.78 3.09 2.68
CA ALA A 112 16.76 2.06 3.01
C ALA A 112 16.48 1.38 4.36
N PHE A 113 16.06 2.16 5.36
CA PHE A 113 15.96 1.71 6.75
C PHE A 113 14.54 1.81 7.32
N GLY A 114 13.59 2.40 6.57
CA GLY A 114 12.22 2.63 7.01
C GLY A 114 12.00 4.01 7.65
N PRO A 115 10.74 4.43 7.86
CA PRO A 115 10.36 5.80 8.21
C PRO A 115 10.81 6.29 9.60
N CYS A 116 11.47 5.47 10.42
CA CYS A 116 11.90 5.81 11.78
C CYS A 116 13.40 5.61 12.01
N SER A 117 14.19 5.90 10.97
CA SER A 117 15.63 5.79 10.96
C SER A 117 16.32 7.14 11.12
#